data_AF-A0A016WN96-F1
#
_entry.id   AF-A0A016WN96-F1
#
_cell.length_a   1.000
_cell.length_b   1.000
_cell.length_c   1.000
_cell.angle_alpha   90.00
_cell.angle_beta   90.00
_cell.angle_gamma   90.00
#
_symmetry.space_group_name_H-M   'P 1'
#
loop_
_entity.id
_entity.type
_entity.pdbx_description
1 polymer ?
#
loop_
_entity_poly.entity_id
_entity_poly.type
_entity_poly.pdbx_seq_one_letter_code
_entity_poly.pdbx_strand_id
1 'polypeptide(L)'
;MGVARGLNAQSESPGHTPFSLMGSERELTNIDPVFKVYHDCDDGVKPGQRKVKFRIPSSYVSLGKTPKRMFNIGVLNLETIFPKEERELII
;
A
#
# COMPACT_ATOMS: atom_id res chain seq x y z
N MET A 1 -25.02 -7.30 -1.43
CA MET A 1 -24.43 -6.54 -0.31
C MET A 1 -22.94 -6.43 -0.58
N GLY A 2 -22.47 -5.31 -1.14
CA GLY A 2 -21.08 -5.15 -1.58
C GLY A 2 -20.29 -4.44 -0.50
N VAL A 3 -19.25 -5.10 0.02
CA VAL A 3 -18.48 -4.57 1.13
C VAL A 3 -17.27 -3.79 0.64
N ALA A 4 -17.52 -2.57 0.21
CA ALA A 4 -16.47 -1.61 0.02
C ALA A 4 -15.70 -1.41 1.34
N ARG A 5 -14.36 -1.35 1.29
CA ARG A 5 -13.48 -1.29 2.46
C ARG A 5 -12.26 -0.45 2.09
N GLY A 6 -12.25 0.80 2.55
CA GLY A 6 -11.17 1.75 2.30
C GLY A 6 -9.85 1.32 2.87
N LEU A 7 -8.81 1.34 2.04
CA LEU A 7 -7.46 1.57 2.52
C LEU A 7 -7.32 3.06 2.88
N ASN A 8 -6.31 3.44 3.65
CA ASN A 8 -5.74 4.77 3.63
C ASN A 8 -4.29 4.64 4.08
N ALA A 9 -3.34 4.82 3.16
CA ALA A 9 -1.92 4.82 3.43
C ALA A 9 -1.39 6.25 3.27
N GLN A 10 -0.62 6.73 4.25
CA GLN A 10 0.12 7.99 4.22
C GLN A 10 1.61 7.66 4.20
N SER A 11 2.35 8.20 3.23
CA SER A 11 3.81 8.16 3.26
C SER A 11 4.36 9.57 3.17
N GLU A 12 5.48 9.82 3.82
CA GLU A 12 6.27 11.03 3.62
C GLU A 12 7.53 10.65 2.85
N SER A 13 7.86 11.42 1.80
CA SER A 13 9.18 11.37 1.16
C SER A 13 9.79 12.77 1.18
N PRO A 14 11.13 12.91 1.27
CA PRO A 14 11.77 14.21 1.33
C PRO A 14 11.41 15.03 0.08
N GLY A 15 10.66 16.12 0.26
CA GLY A 15 10.18 16.97 -0.84
C GLY A 15 8.77 16.67 -1.38
N HIS A 16 8.05 15.68 -0.84
CA HIS A 16 6.68 15.37 -1.25
C HIS A 16 5.67 15.57 -0.13
N THR A 17 4.45 15.91 -0.53
CA THR A 17 3.29 15.97 0.36
C THR A 17 2.84 14.57 0.73
N PRO A 18 2.39 14.35 1.99
CA PRO A 18 1.75 13.09 2.35
C PRO A 18 0.54 12.80 1.46
N PHE A 19 0.35 11.54 1.07
CA PHE A 19 -0.83 11.11 0.32
C PHE A 19 -1.81 10.31 1.19
N SER A 20 -3.02 10.06 0.68
CA SER A 20 -4.01 9.16 1.29
C SER A 20 -4.70 8.35 0.20
N LEU A 21 -4.74 7.02 0.33
CA LEU A 21 -5.28 6.11 -0.69
C LEU A 21 -6.49 5.32 -0.20
N MET A 22 -7.68 5.61 -0.72
CA MET A 22 -8.91 4.84 -0.48
C MET A 22 -9.29 3.92 -1.63
N GLY A 23 -9.86 2.77 -1.30
CA GLY A 23 -10.31 1.77 -2.27
C GLY A 23 -11.54 1.02 -1.77
N SER A 24 -12.19 0.29 -2.67
CA SER A 24 -13.35 -0.52 -2.30
C SER A 24 -13.55 -1.65 -3.28
N GLU A 25 -13.99 -2.80 -2.79
CA GLU A 25 -14.36 -3.94 -3.62
C GLU A 25 -15.74 -4.50 -3.21
N ARG A 26 -16.42 -5.23 -4.09
CA ARG A 26 -17.69 -5.90 -3.80
C ARG A 26 -17.47 -7.41 -3.61
N GLU A 27 -16.96 -7.79 -2.45
CA GLU A 27 -16.83 -9.18 -2.03
C GLU A 27 -17.98 -9.61 -1.09
N LEU A 28 -18.29 -10.92 -1.08
CA LEU A 28 -19.22 -11.51 -0.10
C LEU A 28 -18.58 -11.66 1.29
N THR A 29 -17.26 -11.83 1.34
CA THR A 29 -16.47 -12.05 2.56
C THR A 29 -15.68 -10.79 2.94
N ASN A 30 -14.85 -10.90 3.97
CA ASN A 30 -13.91 -9.84 4.30
C ASN A 30 -12.78 -9.78 3.26
N ILE A 31 -12.35 -8.58 2.87
CA ILE A 31 -11.19 -8.46 1.96
C ILE A 31 -9.90 -8.49 2.78
N ASP A 32 -8.82 -8.86 2.11
CA ASP A 32 -7.45 -8.86 2.66
C ASP A 32 -6.60 -7.84 1.90
N PRO A 33 -6.65 -6.53 2.26
CA PRO A 33 -5.96 -5.52 1.50
C PRO A 33 -4.44 -5.64 1.65
N VAL A 34 -3.74 -5.45 0.55
CA VAL A 34 -2.27 -5.35 0.52
C VAL A 34 -1.89 -4.06 -0.18
N PHE A 35 -1.22 -3.17 0.55
CA PHE A 35 -0.61 -1.98 -0.03
C PHE A 35 0.74 -2.35 -0.64
N LYS A 36 0.90 -2.10 -1.94
CA LYS A 36 2.13 -2.39 -2.67
C LYS A 36 2.80 -1.08 -3.07
N VAL A 37 4.09 -0.96 -2.79
CA VAL A 37 4.91 0.16 -3.22
C VAL A 37 5.91 -0.35 -4.23
N TYR A 38 5.88 0.26 -5.42
CA TYR A 38 6.83 0.02 -6.51
C TYR A 38 7.79 1.20 -6.56
N HIS A 39 9.09 0.96 -6.53
CA HIS A 39 10.09 2.03 -6.44
C HIS A 39 11.43 1.64 -7.06
N ASP A 40 12.20 2.67 -7.42
CA ASP A 40 13.57 2.57 -7.95
C ASP A 40 14.58 3.32 -7.06
N CYS A 41 14.18 3.67 -5.82
CA CYS A 41 15.04 4.32 -4.84
C CYS A 41 16.30 3.47 -4.56
N ASP A 42 17.47 4.08 -4.72
CA ASP A 42 18.78 3.42 -4.61
C ASP A 42 18.91 2.11 -5.43
N ASP A 43 18.22 2.01 -6.57
CA ASP A 43 18.20 0.76 -7.37
C ASP A 43 19.12 0.79 -8.61
N GLY A 44 19.62 1.97 -8.99
CA GLY A 44 20.48 2.15 -10.17
C GLY A 44 19.75 1.85 -11.49
N VAL A 45 20.48 1.45 -12.53
CA VAL A 45 19.91 1.12 -13.86
C VAL A 45 19.67 -0.39 -13.96
N LYS A 46 18.66 -0.89 -13.25
CA LYS A 46 18.29 -2.31 -13.29
C LYS A 46 16.86 -2.48 -13.81
N PRO A 47 16.58 -3.48 -14.67
CA PRO A 47 15.28 -3.63 -15.32
C PRO A 47 14.16 -4.01 -14.33
N GLY A 48 12.98 -3.39 -14.43
CA GLY A 48 11.87 -3.58 -13.47
C GLY A 48 12.05 -2.77 -12.18
N GLN A 49 11.12 -2.95 -11.24
CA GLN A 49 11.04 -2.14 -10.01
C GLN A 49 11.14 -2.97 -8.74
N ARG A 50 11.73 -2.41 -7.68
CA ARG A 50 11.65 -2.96 -6.32
C ARG A 50 10.20 -2.85 -5.84
N LYS A 51 9.72 -3.88 -5.13
CA LYS A 51 8.33 -4.00 -4.68
C LYS A 51 8.27 -4.41 -3.21
N VAL A 52 7.71 -3.53 -2.39
CA VAL A 52 7.41 -3.78 -0.97
C VAL A 52 5.91 -4.01 -0.80
N LYS A 53 5.53 -4.96 0.05
CA LYS A 53 4.13 -5.32 0.33
C LYS A 53 3.81 -5.15 1.81
N PHE A 54 2.76 -4.38 2.11
CA PHE A 54 2.24 -4.18 3.46
C PHE A 54 0.82 -4.75 3.56
N ARG A 55 0.65 -5.78 4.40
CA ARG A 55 -0.69 -6.31 4.68
C ARG A 55 -1.41 -5.37 5.65
N ILE A 56 -2.65 -5.05 5.32
CA ILE A 56 -3.45 -4.12 6.10
C ILE A 56 -4.33 -4.92 7.04
N PRO A 57 -4.29 -4.66 8.37
CA PRO A 57 -5.07 -5.45 9.30
C PRO A 57 -6.58 -5.32 9.06
N SER A 58 -7.30 -6.42 9.20
CA SER A 58 -8.76 -6.48 9.01
C SER A 58 -9.55 -5.53 9.92
N SER A 59 -8.96 -5.03 11.01
CA SER A 59 -9.57 -4.03 11.88
C SER A 59 -9.72 -2.64 11.24
N TYR A 60 -8.98 -2.35 10.16
CA TYR A 60 -9.08 -1.11 9.36
C TYR A 60 -10.09 -1.23 8.22
N VAL A 61 -10.65 -2.42 8.04
CA VAL A 61 -11.45 -2.81 6.90
C VAL A 61 -12.92 -2.71 7.37
N SER A 62 -13.68 -1.73 6.87
CA SER A 62 -15.08 -1.45 7.31
C SER A 62 -16.10 -1.65 6.20
N LEU A 63 -17.36 -1.98 6.52
CA LEU A 63 -18.42 -2.06 5.52
C LEU A 63 -18.76 -0.69 4.91
N GLY A 64 -18.85 -0.60 3.58
CA GLY A 64 -19.34 0.57 2.85
C GLY A 64 -18.26 1.34 2.09
N LYS A 65 -18.65 2.26 1.20
CA LYS A 65 -17.73 2.91 0.24
C LYS A 65 -16.54 3.66 0.86
N THR A 66 -16.68 4.05 2.12
CA THR A 66 -15.72 4.88 2.83
C THR A 66 -15.20 4.15 4.06
N PRO A 67 -13.87 4.14 4.30
CA PRO A 67 -13.31 3.54 5.50
C PRO A 67 -13.73 4.32 6.75
N LYS A 68 -13.98 3.60 7.86
CA LYS A 68 -14.23 4.22 9.16
C LYS A 68 -12.96 4.69 9.88
N ARG A 69 -11.80 4.11 9.53
CA ARG A 69 -10.50 4.37 10.15
C ARG A 69 -9.38 4.30 9.13
N MET A 70 -8.33 5.09 9.34
CA MET A 70 -7.16 5.21 8.46
C MET A 70 -6.02 4.34 9.00
N PHE A 71 -5.30 3.62 8.13
CA PHE A 71 -4.11 2.88 8.53
C PHE A 71 -2.85 3.73 8.30
N ASN A 72 -2.40 4.45 9.33
CA ASN A 72 -1.17 5.23 9.23
C ASN A 72 0.05 4.31 9.33
N ILE A 73 0.78 4.15 8.23
CA ILE A 73 2.02 3.37 8.16
C ILE A 73 3.26 4.19 8.55
N GLY A 74 3.11 5.51 8.69
CA GLY A 74 4.18 6.44 9.03
C GLY A 74 5.06 6.80 7.84
N VAL A 75 6.29 7.19 8.15
CA VAL A 75 7.30 7.59 7.17
C VAL A 75 8.19 6.41 6.83
N LEU A 76 8.32 6.09 5.55
CA LEU A 76 9.12 4.97 5.08
C LEU A 76 10.28 5.48 4.23
N ASN A 77 11.51 5.11 4.60
CA ASN A 77 12.66 5.29 3.74
C ASN A 77 12.80 4.09 2.79
N LEU A 78 12.46 4.30 1.53
CA LEU A 78 12.47 3.28 0.48
C LEU A 78 13.87 2.99 -0.09
N GLU A 79 14.91 3.71 0.32
CA GLU A 79 16.30 3.35 -0.03
C GLU A 79 16.71 2.06 0.69
N THR A 80 16.23 1.86 1.93
CA THR A 80 16.50 0.66 2.73
C THR A 80 15.93 -0.61 2.10
N ILE A 81 16.49 -1.77 2.44
CA ILE A 81 16.00 -3.08 1.97
C ILE A 81 14.98 -3.61 2.98
N PHE A 82 13.73 -3.82 2.54
CA PHE A 82 12.69 -4.37 3.39
C PHE A 82 12.72 -5.91 3.39
N PRO A 83 12.36 -6.56 4.52
CA PRO A 83 12.19 -8.01 4.53
C PRO A 83 11.14 -8.46 3.50
N LYS A 84 11.47 -9.49 2.71
CA LYS A 84 10.61 -10.03 1.63
C LYS A 84 10.29 -9.02 0.53
N GLU A 85 11.13 -8.01 0.35
CA GLU A 85 11.07 -7.16 -0.83
C GLU A 85 11.33 -8.00 -2.10
N GLU A 86 10.51 -7.75 -3.11
CA GLU A 86 10.54 -8.46 -4.38
C GLU A 86 10.99 -7.52 -5.50
N ARG A 87 11.25 -8.07 -6.68
CA ARG A 87 11.50 -7.30 -7.90
C ARG A 87 10.50 -7.70 -8.97
N GLU A 88 9.77 -6.74 -9.51
CA GLU A 88 8.78 -6.97 -10.56
C GLU A 88 9.32 -6.46 -11.90
N LEU A 89 9.54 -7.40 -12.83
CA LEU A 89 9.98 -7.09 -14.19
C LEU A 89 8.78 -6.65 -15.02
N ILE A 90 8.91 -5.52 -15.72
CA ILE A 90 8.01 -5.16 -16.80
C ILE A 90 8.68 -5.65 -18.07
N ILE A 91 8.15 -6.74 -18.64
CA ILE A 91 8.56 -7.35 -19.91
C ILE A 91 7.50 -7.12 -20.98
#